data_AF-A0A662X813-F1
#
_entry.id   AF-A0A662X813-F1
#
_cell.length_a   1.000
_cell.length_b   1.000
_cell.length_c   1.000
_cell.angle_alpha   90.00
_cell.angle_beta   90.00
_cell.angle_gamma   90.00
#
_symmetry.space_group_name_H-M   'P 1'
#
loop_
_entity.id
_entity.type
_entity.pdbx_description
1 polymer ?
#
loop_
_entity_poly.entity_id
_entity_poly.type
_entity_poly.pdbx_seq_one_letter_code
_entity_poly.pdbx_strand_id
1 'polypeptide(L)'
;MTPYLTCQRCNSVAFIDLRRVRRKADQQAASAQQPSAPDEEVHDATHLYEQVPKCPGCGSTRYLRAGVVSFQEQIEEERNVIKEFERRRGPATALLQRIARGFLGRILFRRRLLERERYLRKINRAATKLQTRVRGMQARRRTIIERCLRLIRTMASSILSYALAARPNEPPVFWYANAAELNVFYWNYREYVRRSGGKPTLIKVESNVLEITRRMLRREHALVSRIQSRWRGLTTRLVFREFKRQKGWWKGIRQSPAVKIQRLVRGHASRRRVGALQVTTKYPTQLEDYRREMATREQKNAALAFRQRLLAKYRLTYQVDRTNRMIMQQSKLPIRKSSRDDGGDDGDELGPESNAHVLHSLRTTNSSNGSNPNTVKTEMKAESENRRTHRRNPNASRFAEVKRQLEGQRARLRGPRLHILKAQLYAPSDGSRSPSIPEDERT
;
A
#
# COMPACT_ATOMS: atom_id res chain seq x y z
N MET A 1 62.72 -107.10 20.89
CA MET A 1 62.89 -105.85 20.09
C MET A 1 62.14 -104.72 20.79
N THR A 2 62.60 -103.48 20.67
CA THR A 2 61.80 -102.28 20.98
C THR A 2 60.84 -101.99 19.82
N PRO A 3 59.60 -101.51 20.07
CA PRO A 3 58.71 -101.12 19.01
C PRO A 3 59.08 -99.72 18.50
N TYR A 4 59.06 -99.59 17.18
CA TYR A 4 59.39 -98.37 16.46
C TYR A 4 58.10 -97.73 15.94
N LEU A 5 58.02 -96.40 15.97
CA LEU A 5 56.99 -95.64 15.27
C LEU A 5 57.64 -94.89 14.10
N THR A 6 57.07 -94.96 12.91
CA THR A 6 57.46 -94.16 11.75
C THR A 6 56.46 -93.04 11.53
N CYS A 7 56.94 -91.82 11.27
CA CYS A 7 56.05 -90.68 11.06
C CYS A 7 55.81 -90.40 9.58
N GLN A 8 54.56 -90.50 9.14
CA GLN A 8 54.12 -90.29 7.75
C GLN A 8 54.45 -88.90 7.18
N ARG A 9 54.77 -87.92 8.04
CA ARG A 9 55.10 -86.53 7.64
C ARG A 9 56.60 -86.19 7.70
N CYS A 10 57.39 -86.96 8.44
CA CYS A 10 58.84 -86.71 8.65
C CYS A 10 59.73 -87.85 8.12
N ASN A 11 59.16 -89.03 7.85
CA ASN A 11 59.81 -90.34 7.69
C ASN A 11 60.75 -90.78 8.83
N SER A 12 61.02 -89.94 9.84
CA SER A 12 61.88 -90.25 10.98
C SER A 12 61.25 -91.28 11.92
N VAL A 13 62.07 -92.21 12.40
CA VAL A 13 61.72 -93.17 13.44
C VAL A 13 61.71 -92.51 14.82
N ALA A 14 60.67 -92.77 15.60
CA ALA A 14 60.64 -92.54 17.05
C ALA A 14 60.70 -93.89 17.78
N PHE A 15 61.50 -93.96 18.84
CA PHE A 15 61.75 -95.16 19.62
C PHE A 15 60.92 -95.13 20.91
N ILE A 16 60.20 -96.22 21.23
CA ILE A 16 59.52 -96.37 22.51
C ILE A 16 60.41 -97.18 23.46
N ASP A 17 60.79 -96.58 24.58
CA ASP A 17 61.55 -97.26 25.64
C ASP A 17 60.63 -98.17 26.47
N LEU A 18 60.50 -99.44 26.05
CA LEU A 18 59.75 -100.47 26.75
C LEU A 18 60.10 -100.61 28.24
N ARG A 19 61.30 -100.21 28.69
CA ARG A 19 61.68 -100.31 30.11
C ARG A 19 61.01 -99.22 30.95
N ARG A 20 60.66 -98.07 30.37
CA ARG A 20 59.82 -97.05 31.04
C ARG A 20 58.36 -97.47 31.10
N VAL A 21 57.83 -97.99 30.00
CA VAL A 21 56.47 -98.53 29.90
C VAL A 21 56.26 -99.64 30.92
N ARG A 22 57.13 -100.67 30.92
CA ARG A 22 57.05 -101.79 31.87
C ARG A 22 57.22 -101.32 33.31
N ARG A 23 58.24 -100.54 33.66
CA ARG A 23 58.42 -100.06 35.04
C ARG A 23 57.19 -99.33 35.61
N LYS A 24 56.41 -98.63 34.78
CA LYS A 24 55.15 -98.01 35.22
C LYS A 24 54.01 -99.02 35.40
N ALA A 25 53.87 -99.99 34.49
CA ALA A 25 52.93 -101.09 34.66
C ALA A 25 53.27 -101.97 35.89
N ASP A 26 54.56 -102.24 36.11
CA ASP A 26 55.09 -102.97 37.27
C ASP A 26 54.83 -102.18 38.58
N GLN A 27 55.00 -100.85 38.56
CA GLN A 27 54.62 -99.96 39.66
C GLN A 27 53.11 -99.95 39.94
N GLN A 28 52.28 -99.94 38.90
CA GLN A 28 50.82 -100.03 39.04
C GLN A 28 50.38 -101.38 39.62
N ALA A 29 50.99 -102.48 39.19
CA ALA A 29 50.77 -103.82 39.75
C ALA A 29 51.20 -103.90 41.23
N ALA A 30 52.33 -103.28 41.59
CA ALA A 30 52.78 -103.21 42.99
C ALA A 30 51.83 -102.38 43.87
N SER A 31 51.33 -101.24 43.38
CA SER A 31 50.35 -100.42 44.10
C SER A 31 48.97 -101.08 44.27
N ALA A 32 48.68 -102.14 43.51
CA ALA A 32 47.41 -102.87 43.60
C ALA A 32 47.41 -103.98 44.66
N GLN A 33 48.51 -104.19 45.42
CA GLN A 33 48.66 -105.29 46.38
C GLN A 33 48.79 -104.86 47.86
N GLN A 34 48.53 -103.59 48.20
CA GLN A 34 48.37 -103.15 49.59
C GLN A 34 46.93 -102.69 49.87
N PRO A 35 46.23 -103.25 50.86
CA PRO A 35 44.84 -102.89 51.16
C PRO A 35 44.72 -101.70 52.14
N SER A 36 43.53 -101.08 52.09
CA SER A 36 42.93 -100.16 53.09
C SER A 36 43.66 -98.86 53.45
N ALA A 37 43.14 -97.76 52.91
CA ALA A 37 42.47 -96.73 53.71
C ALA A 37 41.30 -96.15 52.90
N PRO A 38 40.11 -95.89 53.49
CA PRO A 38 39.00 -95.25 52.80
C PRO A 38 38.92 -93.76 53.15
N ASP A 39 39.54 -92.91 52.33
CA ASP A 39 39.12 -91.51 52.08
C ASP A 39 40.06 -90.88 51.02
N GLU A 40 39.72 -89.65 50.60
CA GLU A 40 40.46 -88.76 49.68
C GLU A 40 40.45 -89.06 48.15
N GLU A 41 39.73 -88.17 47.46
CA GLU A 41 39.89 -87.68 46.08
C GLU A 41 39.80 -88.60 44.84
N VAL A 42 38.89 -88.20 43.93
CA VAL A 42 38.81 -88.71 42.55
C VAL A 42 39.95 -88.11 41.72
N HIS A 43 41.15 -88.66 41.84
CA HIS A 43 42.28 -88.27 41.01
C HIS A 43 42.09 -88.66 39.53
N ASP A 44 42.55 -87.76 38.66
CA ASP A 44 42.18 -87.72 37.24
C ASP A 44 42.77 -88.90 36.44
N ALA A 45 41.90 -89.81 36.00
CA ALA A 45 42.25 -91.00 35.24
C ALA A 45 42.91 -90.70 33.88
N THR A 46 42.93 -89.44 33.42
CA THR A 46 43.62 -89.02 32.19
C THR A 46 45.14 -89.19 32.25
N HIS A 47 45.74 -89.34 33.44
CA HIS A 47 47.16 -89.70 33.59
C HIS A 47 47.50 -91.16 33.19
N LEU A 48 46.50 -92.01 32.94
CA LEU A 48 46.69 -93.44 32.64
C LEU A 48 47.02 -93.75 31.16
N TYR A 49 46.89 -92.78 30.26
CA TYR A 49 47.26 -92.95 28.84
C TYR A 49 48.64 -92.38 28.55
N GLU A 50 49.59 -93.23 28.14
CA GLU A 50 50.95 -92.80 27.81
C GLU A 50 50.97 -91.83 26.63
N GLN A 51 51.56 -90.64 26.82
CA GLN A 51 51.77 -89.69 25.74
C GLN A 51 52.80 -90.23 24.75
N VAL A 52 52.31 -90.66 23.58
CA VAL A 52 53.14 -91.09 22.44
C VAL A 52 54.22 -90.03 22.15
N PRO A 53 55.51 -90.42 22.01
CA PRO A 53 56.58 -89.46 21.76
C PRO A 53 56.35 -88.70 20.45
N LYS A 54 56.47 -87.38 20.49
CA LYS A 54 56.36 -86.48 19.33
C LYS A 54 57.38 -86.88 18.24
N CYS A 55 57.01 -86.80 16.95
CA CYS A 55 57.98 -87.03 15.87
C CYS A 55 59.20 -86.09 16.05
N PRO A 56 60.45 -86.60 16.11
CA PRO A 56 61.61 -85.74 16.28
C PRO A 56 61.81 -84.78 15.09
N GLY A 57 61.34 -85.13 13.89
CA GLY A 57 61.40 -84.27 12.71
C GLY A 57 60.26 -83.24 12.54
N CYS A 58 59.04 -83.47 13.04
CA CYS A 58 57.91 -82.52 12.84
C CYS A 58 57.16 -82.10 14.12
N GLY A 59 57.56 -82.57 15.30
CA GLY A 59 56.96 -82.20 16.59
C GLY A 59 55.53 -82.71 16.84
N SER A 60 54.89 -83.35 15.85
CA SER A 60 53.51 -83.85 15.95
C SER A 60 53.44 -85.33 16.33
N THR A 61 52.38 -85.71 17.03
CA THR A 61 51.98 -87.11 17.30
C THR A 61 50.95 -87.63 16.29
N ARG A 62 50.21 -86.74 15.60
CA ARG A 62 49.04 -87.08 14.76
C ARG A 62 49.33 -88.01 13.57
N TYR A 63 50.58 -88.05 13.12
CA TYR A 63 51.00 -88.73 11.89
C TYR A 63 51.96 -89.91 12.15
N LEU A 64 51.93 -90.48 13.35
CA LEU A 64 52.75 -91.65 13.70
C LEU A 64 51.99 -92.95 13.38
N ARG A 65 52.67 -93.90 12.76
CA ARG A 65 52.21 -95.29 12.55
C ARG A 65 53.17 -96.25 13.22
N ALA A 66 52.66 -97.40 13.67
CA ALA A 66 53.47 -98.45 14.27
C ALA A 66 54.23 -99.25 13.20
N GLY A 67 55.45 -99.66 13.52
CA GLY A 67 56.34 -100.40 12.62
C GLY A 67 57.30 -99.51 11.84
N VAL A 68 58.19 -100.16 11.09
CA VAL A 68 59.12 -99.50 10.15
C VAL A 68 58.49 -99.52 8.77
N VAL A 69 57.81 -98.44 8.42
CA VAL A 69 57.23 -98.22 7.09
C VAL A 69 57.90 -96.99 6.48
N SER A 70 58.41 -97.10 5.26
CA SER A 70 58.90 -95.93 4.54
C SER A 70 57.72 -95.15 3.98
N PHE A 71 57.56 -93.90 4.40
CA PHE A 71 56.59 -92.96 3.82
C PHE A 71 57.26 -92.03 2.81
N GLN A 72 58.47 -92.34 2.35
CA GLN A 72 59.26 -91.48 1.47
C GLN A 72 58.51 -91.15 0.17
N GLU A 73 57.95 -92.17 -0.48
CA GLU A 73 57.20 -92.04 -1.74
C GLU A 73 56.00 -91.12 -1.56
N GLN A 74 55.18 -91.33 -0.52
CA GLN A 74 54.01 -90.48 -0.21
C GLN A 74 54.41 -89.03 0.10
N ILE A 75 55.51 -88.81 0.83
CA ILE A 75 56.03 -87.47 1.13
C ILE A 75 56.54 -86.79 -0.16
N GLU A 76 57.12 -87.54 -1.10
CA GLU A 76 57.60 -87.02 -2.38
C GLU A 76 56.46 -86.77 -3.37
N GLU A 77 55.43 -87.62 -3.40
CA GLU A 77 54.16 -87.39 -4.08
C GLU A 77 53.47 -86.11 -3.56
N GLU A 78 53.27 -85.96 -2.24
CA GLU A 78 52.70 -84.74 -1.64
C GLU A 78 53.52 -83.50 -2.03
N ARG A 79 54.86 -83.58 -1.94
CA ARG A 79 55.75 -82.47 -2.35
C ARG A 79 55.63 -82.16 -3.84
N ASN A 80 55.44 -83.16 -4.70
CA ASN A 80 55.32 -82.96 -6.14
C ASN A 80 53.93 -82.40 -6.50
N VAL A 81 52.85 -82.86 -5.86
CA VAL A 81 51.51 -82.27 -5.95
C VAL A 81 51.50 -80.82 -5.50
N ILE A 82 52.21 -80.47 -4.41
CA ILE A 82 52.36 -79.07 -3.95
C ILE A 82 53.12 -78.23 -4.99
N LYS A 83 54.28 -78.69 -5.49
CA LYS A 83 55.04 -77.99 -6.55
C LYS A 83 54.21 -77.81 -7.82
N GLU A 84 53.41 -78.80 -8.21
CA GLU A 84 52.51 -78.70 -9.35
C GLU A 84 51.36 -77.72 -9.11
N PHE A 85 50.76 -77.73 -7.92
CA PHE A 85 49.75 -76.75 -7.54
C PHE A 85 50.31 -75.33 -7.60
N GLU A 86 51.52 -75.10 -7.09
CA GLU A 86 52.21 -73.80 -7.19
C GLU A 86 52.51 -73.39 -8.63
N ARG A 87 53.02 -74.31 -9.46
CA ARG A 87 53.22 -74.09 -10.91
C ARG A 87 51.92 -73.73 -11.62
N ARG A 88 50.79 -74.36 -11.28
CA ARG A 88 49.47 -74.10 -11.87
C ARG A 88 48.82 -72.81 -11.32
N ARG A 89 49.13 -72.42 -10.06
CA ARG A 89 48.59 -71.22 -9.37
C ARG A 89 48.99 -69.90 -10.04
N GLY A 90 50.20 -69.79 -10.56
CA GLY A 90 50.66 -68.59 -11.29
C GLY A 90 49.78 -68.27 -12.51
N PRO A 91 49.69 -69.16 -13.51
CA PRO A 91 48.80 -69.01 -14.67
C PRO A 91 47.33 -68.80 -14.29
N ALA A 92 46.80 -69.55 -13.31
CA ALA A 92 45.42 -69.42 -12.87
C ALA A 92 45.11 -68.02 -12.27
N THR A 93 45.99 -67.50 -11.42
CA THR A 93 45.81 -66.15 -10.86
C THR A 93 45.99 -65.05 -11.92
N ALA A 94 46.90 -65.22 -12.88
CA ALA A 94 47.05 -64.30 -14.01
C ALA A 94 45.78 -64.27 -14.90
N LEU A 95 45.15 -65.42 -15.14
CA LEU A 95 43.88 -65.54 -15.86
C LEU A 95 42.73 -64.83 -15.10
N LEU A 96 42.59 -65.10 -13.80
CA LEU A 96 41.59 -64.43 -12.95
C LEU A 96 41.78 -62.91 -12.94
N GLN A 97 43.01 -62.42 -12.79
CA GLN A 97 43.31 -60.98 -12.87
C GLN A 97 42.97 -60.39 -14.24
N ARG A 98 43.19 -61.12 -15.35
CA ARG A 98 42.83 -60.67 -16.70
C ARG A 98 41.31 -60.52 -16.85
N ILE A 99 40.54 -61.49 -16.37
CA ILE A 99 39.07 -61.42 -16.35
C ILE A 99 38.58 -60.26 -15.48
N ALA A 100 39.11 -60.11 -14.26
CA ALA A 100 38.74 -59.05 -13.33
C ALA A 100 39.03 -57.64 -13.90
N ARG A 101 40.23 -57.42 -14.46
CA ARG A 101 40.59 -56.15 -15.13
C ARG A 101 39.66 -55.85 -16.31
N GLY A 102 39.36 -56.84 -17.15
CA GLY A 102 38.42 -56.70 -18.27
C GLY A 102 36.98 -56.41 -17.84
N PHE A 103 36.52 -57.02 -16.74
CA PHE A 103 35.20 -56.77 -16.16
C PHE A 103 35.09 -55.36 -15.58
N LEU A 104 36.06 -54.94 -14.76
CA LEU A 104 36.15 -53.58 -14.21
C LEU A 104 36.24 -52.53 -15.31
N GLY A 105 37.05 -52.77 -16.35
CA GLY A 105 37.15 -51.90 -17.53
C GLY A 105 35.80 -51.70 -18.23
N ARG A 106 35.02 -52.77 -18.43
CA ARG A 106 33.66 -52.70 -19.00
C ARG A 106 32.68 -51.95 -18.11
N ILE A 107 32.75 -52.10 -16.78
CA ILE A 107 31.93 -51.33 -15.83
C ILE A 107 32.28 -49.84 -15.89
N LEU A 108 33.56 -49.49 -15.82
CA LEU A 108 34.03 -48.11 -15.87
C LEU A 108 33.72 -47.43 -17.22
N PHE A 109 33.80 -48.17 -18.32
CA PHE A 109 33.39 -47.68 -19.64
C PHE A 109 31.89 -47.38 -19.68
N ARG A 110 31.03 -48.32 -19.26
CA ARG A 110 29.57 -48.11 -19.17
C ARG A 110 29.23 -46.91 -18.28
N ARG A 111 29.89 -46.77 -17.14
CA ARG A 111 29.74 -45.62 -16.23
C ARG A 111 30.11 -44.31 -16.92
N ARG A 112 31.30 -44.20 -17.53
CA ARG A 112 31.75 -42.99 -18.25
C ARG A 112 30.83 -42.63 -19.41
N LEU A 113 30.29 -43.62 -20.12
CA LEU A 113 29.32 -43.43 -21.20
C LEU A 113 28.02 -42.82 -20.67
N LEU A 114 27.45 -43.38 -19.60
CA LEU A 114 26.25 -42.84 -18.94
C LEU A 114 26.48 -41.44 -18.33
N GLU A 115 27.67 -41.17 -17.77
CA GLU A 115 28.06 -39.85 -17.28
C GLU A 115 28.17 -38.83 -18.43
N ARG A 116 28.78 -39.20 -19.56
CA ARG A 116 28.86 -38.40 -20.78
C ARG A 116 27.47 -38.11 -21.36
N GLU A 117 26.59 -39.11 -21.43
CA GLU A 117 25.20 -38.91 -21.86
C GLU A 117 24.45 -37.95 -20.91
N ARG A 118 24.58 -38.13 -19.60
CA ARG A 118 23.94 -37.24 -18.60
C ARG A 118 24.45 -35.81 -18.73
N TYR A 119 25.73 -35.62 -19.02
CA TYR A 119 26.35 -34.32 -19.28
C TYR A 119 25.84 -33.69 -20.58
N LEU A 120 25.82 -34.43 -21.70
CA LEU A 120 25.27 -33.96 -22.97
C LEU A 120 23.77 -33.64 -22.88
N ARG A 121 22.98 -34.46 -22.16
CA ARG A 121 21.56 -34.18 -21.87
C ARG A 121 21.40 -32.88 -21.05
N LYS A 122 22.31 -32.58 -20.10
CA LYS A 122 22.32 -31.29 -19.37
C LYS A 122 22.65 -30.12 -20.30
N ILE A 123 23.70 -30.21 -21.12
CA ILE A 123 24.09 -29.18 -22.09
C ILE A 123 22.95 -28.92 -23.08
N ASN A 124 22.40 -29.96 -23.71
CA ASN A 124 21.36 -29.81 -24.73
C ASN A 124 20.08 -29.20 -24.12
N ARG A 125 19.69 -29.59 -22.90
CA ARG A 125 18.59 -28.95 -22.17
C ARG A 125 18.87 -27.47 -21.87
N ALA A 126 20.10 -27.10 -21.53
CA ALA A 126 20.50 -25.70 -21.32
C ALA A 126 20.51 -24.89 -22.63
N ALA A 127 21.08 -25.45 -23.71
CA ALA A 127 21.11 -24.85 -25.04
C ALA A 127 19.69 -24.61 -25.58
N THR A 128 18.79 -25.58 -25.49
CA THR A 128 17.38 -25.39 -25.89
C THR A 128 16.68 -24.32 -25.06
N LYS A 129 16.91 -24.26 -23.74
CA LYS A 129 16.39 -23.18 -22.88
C LYS A 129 16.96 -21.79 -23.23
N LEU A 130 18.22 -21.71 -23.65
CA LEU A 130 18.84 -20.46 -24.11
C LEU A 130 18.31 -20.03 -25.48
N GLN A 131 18.30 -20.94 -26.46
CA GLN A 131 17.81 -20.70 -27.82
C GLN A 131 16.33 -20.28 -27.82
N THR A 132 15.47 -20.96 -27.06
CA THR A 132 14.04 -20.58 -26.95
C THR A 132 13.86 -19.20 -26.32
N ARG A 133 14.63 -18.86 -25.26
CA ARG A 133 14.65 -17.51 -24.69
C ARG A 133 15.10 -16.46 -25.71
N VAL A 134 16.19 -16.70 -26.46
CA VAL A 134 16.72 -15.79 -27.47
C VAL A 134 15.73 -15.58 -28.62
N ARG A 135 15.18 -16.66 -29.20
CA ARG A 135 14.12 -16.59 -30.23
C ARG A 135 12.91 -15.80 -29.73
N GLY A 136 12.45 -16.07 -28.50
CA GLY A 136 11.35 -15.33 -27.87
C GLY A 136 11.63 -13.84 -27.64
N MET A 137 12.86 -13.47 -27.25
CA MET A 137 13.27 -12.07 -27.13
C MET A 137 13.32 -11.38 -28.50
N GLN A 138 13.92 -12.03 -29.51
CA GLN A 138 14.01 -11.51 -30.88
C GLN A 138 12.63 -11.32 -31.53
N ALA A 139 11.68 -12.21 -31.23
CA ALA A 139 10.29 -12.13 -31.68
C ALA A 139 9.53 -10.99 -30.99
N ARG A 140 9.57 -10.86 -29.66
CA ARG A 140 8.93 -9.73 -28.94
C ARG A 140 9.52 -8.39 -29.37
N ARG A 141 10.84 -8.31 -29.56
CA ARG A 141 11.51 -7.11 -30.08
C ARG A 141 11.04 -6.78 -31.51
N ARG A 142 10.88 -7.80 -32.37
CA ARG A 142 10.32 -7.65 -33.73
C ARG A 142 8.90 -7.07 -33.70
N THR A 143 7.98 -7.67 -32.93
CA THR A 143 6.56 -7.24 -32.93
C THR A 143 6.35 -5.85 -32.31
N ILE A 144 7.18 -5.45 -31.33
CA ILE A 144 7.21 -4.07 -30.82
C ILE A 144 7.62 -3.10 -31.94
N ILE A 145 8.67 -3.40 -32.69
CA ILE A 145 9.16 -2.53 -33.77
C ILE A 145 8.14 -2.46 -34.93
N GLU A 146 7.54 -3.59 -35.32
CA GLU A 146 6.47 -3.63 -36.33
C GLU A 146 5.18 -2.90 -35.87
N ARG A 147 4.93 -2.79 -34.56
CA ARG A 147 3.87 -1.91 -34.03
C ARG A 147 4.28 -0.44 -34.11
N CYS A 148 5.51 -0.09 -33.75
CA CYS A 148 6.05 1.27 -33.86
C CYS A 148 6.06 1.77 -35.31
N LEU A 149 6.48 0.93 -36.27
CA LEU A 149 6.48 1.25 -37.70
C LEU A 149 5.07 1.49 -38.24
N ARG A 150 4.07 0.67 -37.85
CA ARG A 150 2.66 0.91 -38.19
C ARG A 150 2.14 2.23 -37.62
N LEU A 151 2.46 2.55 -36.36
CA LEU A 151 2.10 3.83 -35.75
C LEU A 151 2.73 5.02 -36.50
N ILE A 152 4.00 4.92 -36.91
CA ILE A 152 4.66 5.97 -37.71
C ILE A 152 3.96 6.12 -39.07
N ARG A 153 3.59 5.02 -39.73
CA ARG A 153 2.87 5.03 -41.03
C ARG A 153 1.47 5.67 -40.94
N THR A 154 0.77 5.53 -39.83
CA THR A 154 -0.59 6.08 -39.65
C THR A 154 -0.64 7.49 -39.05
N MET A 155 0.51 8.04 -38.64
CA MET A 155 0.57 9.34 -37.95
C MET A 155 0.61 10.53 -38.92
N ALA A 156 0.10 11.67 -38.47
CA ALA A 156 0.10 12.90 -39.25
C ALA A 156 1.54 13.37 -39.58
N SER A 157 1.76 13.80 -40.82
CA SER A 157 3.06 14.26 -41.34
C SER A 157 3.69 15.38 -40.50
N SER A 158 2.88 16.29 -39.94
CA SER A 158 3.30 17.37 -39.05
C SER A 158 3.75 16.91 -37.65
N ILE A 159 3.35 15.72 -37.22
CA ILE A 159 3.86 15.07 -35.99
C ILE A 159 5.16 14.33 -36.30
N LEU A 160 5.27 13.71 -37.49
CA LEU A 160 6.50 13.07 -37.95
C LEU A 160 7.62 14.08 -38.18
N SER A 161 7.39 15.17 -38.89
CA SER A 161 8.41 16.23 -39.10
C SER A 161 8.88 16.83 -37.78
N TYR A 162 7.97 17.05 -36.82
CA TYR A 162 8.33 17.46 -35.46
C TYR A 162 9.17 16.41 -34.70
N ALA A 163 8.99 15.12 -34.97
CA ALA A 163 9.80 14.06 -34.33
C ALA A 163 11.19 13.91 -34.97
N LEU A 164 11.31 14.17 -36.27
CA LEU A 164 12.56 14.10 -37.03
C LEU A 164 13.44 15.35 -36.86
N ALA A 165 12.85 16.51 -36.55
CA ALA A 165 13.60 17.74 -36.28
C ALA A 165 14.68 17.55 -35.18
N ALA A 166 15.90 17.96 -35.49
CA ALA A 166 17.04 17.88 -34.57
C ALA A 166 16.84 18.78 -33.33
N ARG A 167 17.39 18.37 -32.18
CA ARG A 167 17.36 19.11 -30.91
C ARG A 167 18.65 18.85 -30.14
N PRO A 168 19.18 19.83 -29.38
CA PRO A 168 20.36 19.61 -28.53
C PRO A 168 20.09 18.60 -27.40
N ASN A 169 18.86 18.54 -26.89
CA ASN A 169 18.51 17.78 -25.68
C ASN A 169 17.98 16.36 -25.96
N GLU A 170 17.96 15.89 -27.22
CA GLU A 170 17.46 14.56 -27.58
C GLU A 170 18.41 13.91 -28.61
N PRO A 171 18.67 12.58 -28.55
CA PRO A 171 19.70 11.93 -29.36
C PRO A 171 19.46 12.08 -30.87
N PRO A 172 20.51 12.14 -31.72
CA PRO A 172 20.33 12.28 -33.16
C PRO A 172 19.53 11.11 -33.75
N VAL A 173 18.55 11.46 -34.59
CA VAL A 173 17.59 10.55 -35.23
C VAL A 173 17.73 10.69 -36.73
N PHE A 174 17.62 9.58 -37.46
CA PHE A 174 17.66 9.54 -38.92
C PHE A 174 16.37 8.96 -39.52
N TRP A 175 16.10 9.27 -40.78
CA TRP A 175 14.94 8.76 -41.51
C TRP A 175 15.27 8.60 -42.99
N TYR A 176 14.48 7.78 -43.69
CA TYR A 176 14.66 7.52 -45.13
C TYR A 176 13.85 8.53 -45.94
N ALA A 177 14.48 9.17 -46.92
CA ALA A 177 13.82 10.12 -47.81
C ALA A 177 13.10 9.42 -48.98
N ASN A 178 13.63 8.30 -49.45
CA ASN A 178 13.09 7.55 -50.58
C ASN A 178 11.83 6.76 -50.19
N ALA A 179 10.71 7.05 -50.85
CA ALA A 179 9.43 6.39 -50.61
C ALA A 179 9.45 4.88 -50.94
N ALA A 180 10.25 4.44 -51.92
CA ALA A 180 10.35 3.02 -52.29
C ALA A 180 11.07 2.20 -51.19
N GLU A 181 12.23 2.69 -50.72
CA GLU A 181 12.93 2.13 -49.55
C GLU A 181 12.03 2.09 -48.31
N LEU A 182 11.31 3.19 -48.05
CA LEU A 182 10.45 3.35 -46.89
C LEU A 182 9.23 2.41 -46.92
N ASN A 183 8.70 2.08 -48.10
CA ASN A 183 7.69 1.03 -48.28
C ASN A 183 8.25 -0.37 -47.96
N VAL A 184 9.45 -0.71 -48.46
CA VAL A 184 10.13 -1.99 -48.12
C VAL A 184 10.45 -2.07 -46.63
N PHE A 185 10.86 -0.95 -46.02
CA PHE A 185 11.13 -0.83 -44.59
C PHE A 185 9.87 -1.05 -43.73
N TYR A 186 8.71 -0.51 -44.12
CA TYR A 186 7.44 -0.79 -43.47
C TYR A 186 6.95 -2.23 -43.64
N TRP A 187 7.25 -2.88 -44.77
CA TRP A 187 6.88 -4.28 -45.01
C TRP A 187 7.75 -5.25 -44.19
N ASN A 188 9.08 -5.10 -44.26
CA ASN A 188 10.01 -5.93 -43.50
C ASN A 188 11.35 -5.20 -43.24
N TYR A 189 11.40 -4.41 -42.17
CA TYR A 189 12.59 -3.67 -41.76
C TYR A 189 13.86 -4.53 -41.56
N ARG A 190 13.71 -5.82 -41.22
CA ARG A 190 14.86 -6.74 -41.07
C ARG A 190 15.39 -7.27 -42.40
N GLU A 191 14.54 -7.32 -43.42
CA GLU A 191 14.96 -7.62 -44.80
C GLU A 191 15.65 -6.40 -45.41
N TYR A 192 15.07 -5.21 -45.21
CA TYR A 192 15.67 -3.94 -45.59
C TYR A 192 17.09 -3.79 -45.03
N VAL A 193 17.28 -3.91 -43.71
CA VAL A 193 18.61 -3.76 -43.08
C VAL A 193 19.63 -4.82 -43.55
N ARG A 194 19.18 -6.02 -43.93
CA ARG A 194 20.07 -7.03 -44.55
C ARG A 194 20.48 -6.63 -45.97
N ARG A 195 19.55 -6.10 -46.77
CA ARG A 195 19.84 -5.59 -48.13
C ARG A 195 20.73 -4.34 -48.11
N SER A 196 20.58 -3.46 -47.11
CA SER A 196 21.48 -2.32 -46.86
C SER A 196 22.86 -2.72 -46.29
N GLY A 197 23.27 -3.99 -46.38
CA GLY A 197 24.58 -4.46 -45.90
C GLY A 197 24.82 -4.25 -44.40
N GLY A 198 23.75 -4.15 -43.59
CA GLY A 198 23.87 -3.86 -42.15
C GLY A 198 24.31 -2.43 -41.81
N LYS A 199 24.30 -1.49 -42.77
CA LYS A 199 24.62 -0.07 -42.57
C LYS A 199 23.33 0.77 -42.73
N PRO A 200 22.80 1.41 -41.66
CA PRO A 200 23.16 1.30 -40.25
C PRO A 200 22.72 -0.03 -39.60
N THR A 201 23.36 -0.38 -38.48
CA THR A 201 23.14 -1.69 -37.82
C THR A 201 21.72 -1.86 -37.31
N LEU A 202 21.23 -3.12 -37.27
CA LEU A 202 19.88 -3.46 -36.83
C LEU A 202 19.54 -2.89 -35.44
N ILE A 203 20.51 -2.88 -34.52
CA ILE A 203 20.31 -2.32 -33.18
C ILE A 203 20.09 -0.80 -33.24
N LYS A 204 20.88 -0.08 -34.05
CA LYS A 204 20.75 1.38 -34.25
C LYS A 204 19.43 1.75 -34.95
N VAL A 205 18.99 0.93 -35.91
CA VAL A 205 17.69 1.07 -36.59
C VAL A 205 16.53 0.86 -35.62
N GLU A 206 16.54 -0.22 -34.84
CA GLU A 206 15.48 -0.52 -33.89
C GLU A 206 15.40 0.52 -32.75
N SER A 207 16.52 1.03 -32.25
CA SER A 207 16.53 2.12 -31.26
C SER A 207 16.06 3.46 -31.85
N ASN A 208 16.42 3.76 -33.10
CA ASN A 208 15.98 4.97 -33.80
C ASN A 208 14.45 4.99 -34.00
N VAL A 209 13.86 3.88 -34.47
CA VAL A 209 12.40 3.72 -34.57
C VAL A 209 11.72 3.93 -33.21
N LEU A 210 12.27 3.36 -32.14
CA LEU A 210 11.74 3.54 -30.78
C LEU A 210 11.85 4.99 -30.27
N GLU A 211 12.87 5.76 -30.67
CA GLU A 211 12.97 7.19 -30.33
C GLU A 211 11.96 8.02 -31.11
N ILE A 212 11.83 7.79 -32.42
CA ILE A 212 10.83 8.44 -33.29
C ILE A 212 9.42 8.26 -32.70
N THR A 213 8.99 7.02 -32.45
CA THR A 213 7.65 6.78 -31.87
C THR A 213 7.50 7.44 -30.50
N ARG A 214 8.53 7.43 -29.64
CA ARG A 214 8.49 8.13 -28.33
C ARG A 214 8.38 9.65 -28.47
N ARG A 215 8.97 10.27 -29.49
CA ARG A 215 8.83 11.71 -29.77
C ARG A 215 7.45 12.06 -30.33
N MET A 216 6.94 11.23 -31.23
CA MET A 216 5.60 11.41 -31.84
C MET A 216 4.51 11.33 -30.77
N LEU A 217 4.52 10.31 -29.92
CA LEU A 217 3.58 10.17 -28.80
C LEU A 217 3.72 11.33 -27.79
N ARG A 218 4.95 11.75 -27.43
CA ARG A 218 5.18 12.95 -26.61
C ARG A 218 4.53 14.21 -27.21
N ARG A 219 4.66 14.40 -28.53
CA ARG A 219 4.06 15.54 -29.25
C ARG A 219 2.53 15.45 -29.28
N GLU A 220 1.99 14.29 -29.62
CA GLU A 220 0.55 14.03 -29.63
C GLU A 220 -0.06 14.32 -28.25
N HIS A 221 0.48 13.75 -27.18
CA HIS A 221 0.00 14.00 -25.81
C HIS A 221 0.07 15.48 -25.42
N ALA A 222 1.11 16.21 -25.85
CA ALA A 222 1.22 17.66 -25.61
C ALA A 222 0.16 18.47 -26.39
N LEU A 223 -0.16 18.09 -27.63
CA LEU A 223 -1.21 18.72 -28.44
C LEU A 223 -2.60 18.41 -27.87
N VAL A 224 -2.89 17.14 -27.56
CA VAL A 224 -4.13 16.71 -26.91
C VAL A 224 -4.32 17.43 -25.57
N SER A 225 -3.26 17.59 -24.77
CA SER A 225 -3.34 18.32 -23.49
C SER A 225 -3.68 19.80 -23.68
N ARG A 226 -3.16 20.46 -24.72
CA ARG A 226 -3.51 21.85 -25.08
C ARG A 226 -4.96 21.98 -25.56
N ILE A 227 -5.45 21.02 -26.33
CA ILE A 227 -6.85 20.97 -26.77
C ILE A 227 -7.77 20.77 -25.55
N GLN A 228 -7.46 19.81 -24.67
CA GLN A 228 -8.22 19.55 -23.45
C GLN A 228 -8.23 20.74 -22.48
N SER A 229 -7.12 21.45 -22.29
CA SER A 229 -7.08 22.61 -21.40
C SER A 229 -7.87 23.79 -21.97
N ARG A 230 -7.77 24.05 -23.29
CA ARG A 230 -8.59 25.06 -23.97
C ARG A 230 -10.08 24.71 -23.92
N TRP A 231 -10.44 23.45 -24.15
CA TRP A 231 -11.82 22.97 -24.05
C TRP A 231 -12.40 23.15 -22.65
N ARG A 232 -11.71 22.62 -21.61
CA ARG A 232 -12.11 22.81 -20.20
C ARG A 232 -12.26 24.29 -19.85
N GLY A 233 -11.34 25.14 -20.30
CA GLY A 233 -11.41 26.59 -20.12
C GLY A 233 -12.65 27.24 -20.77
N LEU A 234 -13.03 26.80 -21.97
CA LEU A 234 -14.26 27.26 -22.63
C LEU A 234 -15.52 26.77 -21.89
N THR A 235 -15.59 25.48 -21.55
CA THR A 235 -16.72 24.91 -20.79
C THR A 235 -16.93 25.63 -19.45
N THR A 236 -15.87 25.84 -18.67
CA THR A 236 -15.94 26.58 -17.41
C THR A 236 -16.39 28.04 -17.61
N ARG A 237 -15.93 28.72 -18.67
CA ARG A 237 -16.37 30.09 -18.99
C ARG A 237 -17.86 30.17 -19.33
N LEU A 238 -18.39 29.20 -20.08
CA LEU A 238 -19.82 29.11 -20.42
C LEU A 238 -20.68 28.89 -19.16
N VAL A 239 -20.34 27.88 -18.36
CA VAL A 239 -21.03 27.59 -17.09
C VAL A 239 -20.96 28.77 -16.12
N PHE A 240 -19.80 29.42 -16.01
CA PHE A 240 -19.61 30.58 -15.12
C PHE A 240 -20.34 31.85 -15.61
N ARG A 241 -20.50 32.03 -16.94
CA ARG A 241 -21.32 33.10 -17.52
C ARG A 241 -22.78 32.93 -17.13
N GLU A 242 -23.35 31.74 -17.28
CA GLU A 242 -24.75 31.49 -16.92
C GLU A 242 -24.94 31.57 -15.39
N PHE A 243 -24.03 31.00 -14.59
CA PHE A 243 -24.05 31.20 -13.13
C PHE A 243 -23.99 32.68 -12.72
N LYS A 244 -23.17 33.51 -13.38
CA LYS A 244 -23.14 34.97 -13.16
C LYS A 244 -24.47 35.63 -13.53
N ARG A 245 -25.10 35.25 -14.65
CA ARG A 245 -26.42 35.74 -15.07
C ARG A 245 -27.50 35.41 -14.04
N GLN A 246 -27.57 34.16 -13.60
CA GLN A 246 -28.50 33.71 -12.55
C GLN A 246 -28.25 34.46 -11.23
N LYS A 247 -26.99 34.57 -10.77
CA LYS A 247 -26.63 35.34 -9.57
C LYS A 247 -26.95 36.83 -9.70
N GLY A 248 -26.88 37.39 -10.91
CA GLY A 248 -27.29 38.76 -11.22
C GLY A 248 -28.81 38.94 -11.13
N TRP A 249 -29.59 38.03 -11.71
CA TRP A 249 -31.06 38.01 -11.62
C TRP A 249 -31.55 37.90 -10.17
N TRP A 250 -31.00 36.97 -9.39
CA TRP A 250 -31.28 36.83 -7.95
C TRP A 250 -30.93 38.08 -7.13
N LYS A 251 -29.82 38.77 -7.46
CA LYS A 251 -29.50 40.08 -6.86
C LYS A 251 -30.52 41.14 -7.26
N GLY A 252 -30.91 41.20 -8.53
CA GLY A 252 -31.92 42.12 -9.04
C GLY A 252 -33.26 41.97 -8.34
N ILE A 253 -33.73 40.74 -8.12
CA ILE A 253 -34.94 40.44 -7.34
C ILE A 253 -34.81 40.99 -5.91
N ARG A 254 -33.71 40.66 -5.20
CA ARG A 254 -33.48 41.12 -3.82
C ARG A 254 -33.33 42.65 -3.69
N GLN A 255 -32.76 43.32 -4.69
CA GLN A 255 -32.51 44.77 -4.66
C GLN A 255 -33.68 45.60 -5.22
N SER A 256 -34.58 45.00 -6.01
CA SER A 256 -35.73 45.68 -6.63
C SER A 256 -36.61 46.45 -5.62
N PRO A 257 -37.01 45.90 -4.45
CA PRO A 257 -37.77 46.65 -3.45
C PRO A 257 -37.03 47.89 -2.92
N ALA A 258 -35.74 47.74 -2.57
CA ALA A 258 -34.92 48.84 -2.09
C ALA A 258 -34.75 49.95 -3.14
N VAL A 259 -34.56 49.59 -4.41
CA VAL A 259 -34.48 50.56 -5.52
C VAL A 259 -35.83 51.24 -5.77
N LYS A 260 -36.96 50.53 -5.64
CA LYS A 260 -38.30 51.15 -5.71
C LYS A 260 -38.51 52.17 -4.60
N ILE A 261 -38.20 51.82 -3.34
CA ILE A 261 -38.28 52.74 -2.20
C ILE A 261 -37.37 53.96 -2.41
N GLN A 262 -36.11 53.76 -2.82
CA GLN A 262 -35.18 54.86 -3.10
C GLN A 262 -35.67 55.77 -4.24
N ARG A 263 -36.30 55.23 -5.30
CA ARG A 263 -36.92 56.03 -6.36
C ARG A 263 -38.10 56.86 -5.85
N LEU A 264 -38.97 56.28 -5.01
CA LEU A 264 -40.10 57.00 -4.41
C LEU A 264 -39.62 58.13 -3.49
N VAL A 265 -38.66 57.87 -2.61
CA VAL A 265 -38.09 58.88 -1.70
C VAL A 265 -37.40 60.00 -2.47
N ARG A 266 -36.56 59.68 -3.46
CA ARG A 266 -35.91 60.69 -4.33
C ARG A 266 -36.93 61.50 -5.14
N GLY A 267 -37.94 60.84 -5.72
CA GLY A 267 -39.01 61.52 -6.46
C GLY A 267 -39.87 62.44 -5.58
N HIS A 268 -40.15 62.03 -4.34
CA HIS A 268 -40.83 62.89 -3.36
C HIS A 268 -39.97 64.10 -2.97
N ALA A 269 -38.67 63.90 -2.69
CA ALA A 269 -37.75 64.99 -2.39
C ALA A 269 -37.64 66.00 -3.56
N SER A 270 -37.52 65.52 -4.80
CA SER A 270 -37.54 66.38 -5.98
C SER A 270 -38.87 67.13 -6.14
N ARG A 271 -40.02 66.47 -5.93
CA ARG A 271 -41.33 67.14 -5.97
C ARG A 271 -41.49 68.21 -4.89
N ARG A 272 -41.02 67.98 -3.66
CA ARG A 272 -41.01 69.03 -2.61
C ARG A 272 -40.14 70.22 -3.01
N ARG A 273 -38.96 69.99 -3.60
CA ARG A 273 -38.10 71.08 -4.12
C ARG A 273 -38.79 71.86 -5.24
N VAL A 274 -39.40 71.18 -6.22
CA VAL A 274 -40.12 71.84 -7.32
C VAL A 274 -41.34 72.62 -6.79
N GLY A 275 -42.10 72.09 -5.83
CA GLY A 275 -43.20 72.81 -5.20
C GLY A 275 -42.73 74.09 -4.46
N ALA A 276 -41.69 73.98 -3.64
CA ALA A 276 -41.10 75.15 -2.98
C ALA A 276 -40.59 76.21 -3.98
N LEU A 277 -39.90 75.77 -5.03
CA LEU A 277 -39.46 76.65 -6.12
C LEU A 277 -40.63 77.32 -6.83
N GLN A 278 -41.69 76.58 -7.18
CA GLN A 278 -42.88 77.14 -7.82
C GLN A 278 -43.57 78.21 -6.97
N VAL A 279 -43.65 78.04 -5.64
CA VAL A 279 -44.17 79.10 -4.76
C VAL A 279 -43.29 80.34 -4.85
N THR A 280 -41.96 80.19 -4.75
CA THR A 280 -41.02 81.32 -4.84
C THR A 280 -40.96 82.01 -6.21
N THR A 281 -41.22 81.31 -7.32
CA THR A 281 -41.07 81.87 -8.67
C THR A 281 -42.38 82.27 -9.35
N LYS A 282 -43.52 81.66 -9.00
CA LYS A 282 -44.84 82.01 -9.56
C LYS A 282 -45.64 82.98 -8.69
N TYR A 283 -45.45 82.95 -7.37
CA TYR A 283 -46.27 83.72 -6.43
C TYR A 283 -45.43 84.52 -5.41
N PRO A 284 -44.42 85.31 -5.87
CA PRO A 284 -43.54 86.05 -4.96
C PRO A 284 -44.30 87.07 -4.10
N THR A 285 -45.29 87.76 -4.66
CA THR A 285 -46.13 88.74 -3.95
C THR A 285 -46.89 88.12 -2.80
N GLN A 286 -47.65 87.04 -3.05
CA GLN A 286 -48.39 86.30 -2.02
C GLN A 286 -47.48 85.79 -0.89
N LEU A 287 -46.24 85.40 -1.22
CA LEU A 287 -45.25 84.96 -0.23
C LEU A 287 -44.66 86.13 0.58
N GLU A 288 -44.52 87.32 0.00
CA GLU A 288 -44.22 88.54 0.75
C GLU A 288 -45.38 88.98 1.63
N ASP A 289 -46.61 88.97 1.13
CA ASP A 289 -47.79 89.38 1.91
C ASP A 289 -48.03 88.43 3.08
N TYR A 290 -47.83 87.12 2.91
CA TYR A 290 -47.83 86.15 4.01
C TYR A 290 -46.71 86.43 5.04
N ARG A 291 -45.50 86.79 4.60
CA ARG A 291 -44.40 87.18 5.50
C ARG A 291 -44.74 88.46 6.27
N ARG A 292 -45.32 89.47 5.62
CA ARG A 292 -45.78 90.71 6.24
C ARG A 292 -46.89 90.41 7.26
N GLU A 293 -47.86 89.56 6.91
CA GLU A 293 -48.93 89.18 7.83
C GLU A 293 -48.37 88.48 9.08
N MET A 294 -47.51 87.48 8.90
CA MET A 294 -46.84 86.78 10.01
C MET A 294 -46.02 87.75 10.88
N ALA A 295 -45.27 88.67 10.29
CA ALA A 295 -44.55 89.70 11.05
C ALA A 295 -45.49 90.63 11.83
N THR A 296 -46.65 91.03 11.28
CA THR A 296 -47.65 91.80 12.04
C THR A 296 -48.30 90.99 13.16
N ARG A 297 -48.50 89.68 12.98
CA ARG A 297 -49.00 88.77 14.03
C ARG A 297 -47.96 88.64 15.15
N GLU A 298 -46.68 88.49 14.83
CA GLU A 298 -45.58 88.48 15.80
C GLU A 298 -45.45 89.81 16.56
N GLN A 299 -45.54 90.95 15.86
CA GLN A 299 -45.54 92.28 16.49
C GLN A 299 -46.76 92.48 17.41
N LYS A 300 -47.97 92.08 16.98
CA LYS A 300 -49.18 92.12 17.82
C LYS A 300 -49.02 91.25 19.07
N ASN A 301 -48.48 90.03 18.93
CA ASN A 301 -48.23 89.14 20.05
C ASN A 301 -47.16 89.69 21.01
N ALA A 302 -46.09 90.30 20.48
CA ALA A 302 -45.06 90.96 21.27
C ALA A 302 -45.62 92.18 22.03
N ALA A 303 -46.47 92.99 21.39
CA ALA A 303 -47.14 94.13 22.00
C ALA A 303 -48.15 93.69 23.08
N LEU A 304 -48.90 92.61 22.86
CA LEU A 304 -49.79 92.01 23.86
C LEU A 304 -48.99 91.47 25.05
N ALA A 305 -47.90 90.73 24.82
CA ALA A 305 -47.02 90.25 25.88
C ALA A 305 -46.36 91.41 26.67
N PHE A 306 -46.00 92.49 25.99
CA PHE A 306 -45.48 93.72 26.63
C PHE A 306 -46.57 94.41 27.48
N ARG A 307 -47.79 94.55 26.95
CA ARG A 307 -48.94 95.09 27.70
C ARG A 307 -49.29 94.22 28.92
N GLN A 308 -49.24 92.90 28.79
CA GLN A 308 -49.42 91.97 29.91
C GLN A 308 -48.32 92.13 30.96
N ARG A 309 -47.05 92.26 30.56
CA ARG A 309 -45.92 92.55 31.49
C ARG A 309 -46.08 93.89 32.19
N LEU A 310 -46.55 94.94 31.49
CA LEU A 310 -46.87 96.24 32.09
C LEU A 310 -48.03 96.15 33.09
N LEU A 311 -49.13 95.50 32.73
CA LEU A 311 -50.27 95.29 33.62
C LEU A 311 -49.91 94.43 34.83
N ALA A 312 -49.03 93.44 34.69
CA ALA A 312 -48.50 92.66 35.81
C ALA A 312 -47.66 93.54 36.75
N LYS A 313 -46.79 94.40 36.23
CA LYS A 313 -46.05 95.39 37.04
C LYS A 313 -47.00 96.36 37.76
N TYR A 314 -47.98 96.94 37.06
CA TYR A 314 -48.97 97.85 37.65
C TYR A 314 -49.84 97.18 38.72
N ARG A 315 -50.24 95.93 38.52
CA ARG A 315 -50.96 95.14 39.54
C ARG A 315 -50.09 94.90 40.77
N LEU A 316 -48.80 94.59 40.57
CA LEU A 316 -47.85 94.38 41.66
C LEU A 316 -47.56 95.67 42.44
N THR A 317 -47.34 96.81 41.77
CA THR A 317 -47.17 98.09 42.48
C THR A 317 -48.44 98.52 43.19
N TYR A 318 -49.63 98.35 42.58
CA TYR A 318 -50.90 98.63 43.23
C TYR A 318 -51.18 97.70 44.42
N GLN A 319 -50.76 96.43 44.35
CA GLN A 319 -50.80 95.52 45.48
C GLN A 319 -49.87 95.97 46.60
N VAL A 320 -48.62 96.37 46.30
CA VAL A 320 -47.67 96.94 47.27
C VAL A 320 -48.21 98.22 47.91
N ASP A 321 -48.77 99.14 47.13
CA ASP A 321 -49.41 100.36 47.64
C ASP A 321 -50.63 100.04 48.51
N ARG A 322 -51.45 99.05 48.12
CA ARG A 322 -52.59 98.59 48.92
C ARG A 322 -52.13 97.93 50.22
N THR A 323 -51.10 97.09 50.22
CA THR A 323 -50.57 96.50 51.46
C THR A 323 -49.92 97.56 52.33
N ASN A 324 -49.17 98.51 51.77
CA ASN A 324 -48.60 99.63 52.53
C ASN A 324 -49.70 100.50 53.16
N ARG A 325 -50.78 100.80 52.43
CA ARG A 325 -51.95 101.51 52.97
C ARG A 325 -52.68 100.69 54.04
N MET A 326 -52.86 99.39 53.86
CA MET A 326 -53.50 98.52 54.87
C MET A 326 -52.63 98.36 56.11
N ILE A 327 -51.30 98.26 55.99
CA ILE A 327 -50.37 98.25 57.14
C ILE A 327 -50.40 99.60 57.88
N MET A 328 -50.40 100.71 57.14
CA MET A 328 -50.56 102.06 57.72
C MET A 328 -51.91 102.21 58.44
N GLN A 329 -53.01 101.69 57.89
CA GLN A 329 -54.34 101.79 58.50
C GLN A 329 -54.55 100.80 59.65
N GLN A 330 -54.08 99.56 59.56
CA GLN A 330 -54.20 98.55 60.62
C GLN A 330 -53.34 98.86 61.85
N SER A 331 -52.43 99.85 61.77
CA SER A 331 -51.80 100.45 62.96
C SER A 331 -52.78 101.27 63.83
N LYS A 332 -54.03 101.50 63.37
CA LYS A 332 -55.05 102.27 64.09
C LYS A 332 -56.42 101.58 64.05
N LEU A 333 -57.01 101.45 65.24
CA LEU A 333 -58.37 100.98 65.56
C LEU A 333 -58.58 99.44 65.60
N PRO A 334 -59.53 98.94 66.44
CA PRO A 334 -59.40 97.63 67.06
C PRO A 334 -60.30 96.54 66.46
N ILE A 335 -59.94 95.29 66.74
CA ILE A 335 -60.64 94.07 66.32
C ILE A 335 -62.02 93.97 67.01
N ARG A 336 -63.07 93.73 66.22
CA ARG A 336 -64.35 93.19 66.72
C ARG A 336 -64.86 92.06 65.81
N LYS A 337 -65.46 91.04 66.42
CA LYS A 337 -66.06 89.87 65.78
C LYS A 337 -67.57 90.08 65.61
N SER A 338 -68.17 89.61 64.52
CA SER A 338 -69.21 88.54 64.56
C SER A 338 -69.91 88.32 63.20
N SER A 339 -70.00 87.04 62.82
CA SER A 339 -70.96 86.40 61.90
C SER A 339 -72.28 87.12 61.55
N ARG A 340 -72.70 87.05 60.28
CA ARG A 340 -73.75 86.12 59.79
C ARG A 340 -73.94 86.16 58.26
N ASP A 341 -74.40 85.02 57.71
CA ASP A 341 -75.55 84.74 56.81
C ASP A 341 -76.11 85.92 55.95
N ASP A 342 -76.65 85.74 54.73
CA ASP A 342 -77.27 84.55 54.11
C ASP A 342 -77.23 84.55 52.54
N GLY A 343 -77.80 83.51 51.91
CA GLY A 343 -77.85 83.06 50.50
C GLY A 343 -77.80 84.02 49.28
N GLY A 344 -77.48 83.45 48.09
CA GLY A 344 -77.50 84.17 46.80
C GLY A 344 -76.87 83.51 45.55
N ASP A 345 -77.36 82.32 45.16
CA ASP A 345 -77.44 81.69 43.81
C ASP A 345 -76.42 81.92 42.65
N ASP A 346 -76.11 80.80 41.96
CA ASP A 346 -75.76 80.57 40.53
C ASP A 346 -74.74 81.46 39.76
N GLY A 347 -74.18 80.94 38.65
CA GLY A 347 -73.50 81.82 37.67
C GLY A 347 -72.37 81.28 36.75
N ASP A 348 -71.91 80.04 36.93
CA ASP A 348 -71.31 79.18 35.87
C ASP A 348 -70.02 79.58 35.07
N GLU A 349 -69.59 78.62 34.24
CA GLU A 349 -68.66 78.63 33.09
C GLU A 349 -67.13 78.92 33.23
N LEU A 350 -66.39 77.80 33.32
CA LEU A 350 -65.32 77.37 32.39
C LEU A 350 -64.02 78.21 32.22
N GLY A 351 -62.95 77.72 32.87
CA GLY A 351 -61.58 77.79 32.36
C GLY A 351 -61.17 76.44 31.72
N PRO A 352 -60.48 76.41 30.56
CA PRO A 352 -60.20 75.16 29.85
C PRO A 352 -59.08 74.32 30.47
N GLU A 353 -59.23 73.00 30.37
CA GLU A 353 -58.39 71.98 31.00
C GLU A 353 -56.96 71.86 30.46
N SER A 354 -56.05 71.32 31.28
CA SER A 354 -54.73 70.82 30.87
C SER A 354 -54.49 69.36 31.31
N ASN A 355 -55.44 68.48 31.00
CA ASN A 355 -55.37 67.06 31.35
C ASN A 355 -54.39 66.27 30.45
N ALA A 356 -53.31 65.76 31.05
CA ALA A 356 -52.30 64.93 30.38
C ALA A 356 -52.08 63.60 31.13
N HIS A 357 -53.05 62.68 31.02
CA HIS A 357 -52.91 61.28 31.45
C HIS A 357 -52.41 60.42 30.26
N VAL A 358 -51.36 59.58 30.39
CA VAL A 358 -51.26 58.31 31.15
C VAL A 358 -52.18 57.26 30.50
N LEU A 359 -51.74 56.13 29.93
CA LEU A 359 -50.42 55.43 29.89
C LEU A 359 -50.18 54.86 28.45
N HIS A 360 -49.41 53.81 28.06
CA HIS A 360 -48.77 52.66 28.73
C HIS A 360 -47.48 52.19 28.01
N SER A 361 -46.48 51.77 28.80
CA SER A 361 -45.66 50.54 28.68
C SER A 361 -45.12 50.05 27.31
N LEU A 362 -43.79 49.91 27.21
CA LEU A 362 -43.15 48.57 27.34
C LEU A 362 -41.68 48.66 27.78
N ARG A 363 -41.08 47.50 28.10
CA ARG A 363 -39.94 47.32 29.03
C ARG A 363 -38.67 46.76 28.35
N THR A 364 -37.57 46.76 29.10
CA THR A 364 -36.23 46.17 28.83
C THR A 364 -35.32 47.02 27.93
N THR A 365 -34.20 47.61 28.37
CA THR A 365 -33.05 47.28 29.26
C THR A 365 -31.84 46.71 28.51
N ASN A 366 -30.73 47.44 28.65
CA ASN A 366 -29.38 47.17 28.12
C ASN A 366 -28.87 45.74 28.36
N SER A 367 -28.01 45.29 27.45
CA SER A 367 -26.72 44.73 27.86
C SER A 367 -25.65 45.02 26.81
N SER A 368 -24.46 45.42 27.26
CA SER A 368 -23.34 45.82 26.41
C SER A 368 -22.18 44.83 26.55
N ASN A 369 -21.79 44.20 25.44
CA ASN A 369 -20.50 43.58 25.19
C ASN A 369 -20.36 43.42 23.67
N GLY A 370 -19.18 43.36 23.06
CA GLY A 370 -17.84 43.21 23.62
C GLY A 370 -17.02 42.47 22.56
N SER A 371 -16.37 43.21 21.66
CA SER A 371 -15.89 42.69 20.37
C SER A 371 -14.72 41.72 20.51
N ASN A 372 -14.82 40.50 19.97
CA ASN A 372 -13.69 39.58 19.88
C ASN A 372 -13.75 38.65 18.63
N PRO A 373 -12.93 38.88 17.58
CA PRO A 373 -13.19 38.33 16.24
C PRO A 373 -12.36 37.07 15.89
N ASN A 374 -12.46 35.97 16.65
CA ASN A 374 -11.65 34.76 16.36
C ASN A 374 -12.34 33.38 16.42
N THR A 375 -13.57 33.24 16.92
CA THR A 375 -14.20 31.91 17.13
C THR A 375 -14.94 31.31 15.91
N VAL A 376 -15.35 32.13 14.93
CA VAL A 376 -16.27 31.72 13.84
C VAL A 376 -15.63 30.80 12.77
N LYS A 377 -14.31 30.59 12.80
CA LYS A 377 -13.60 29.82 11.74
C LYS A 377 -13.59 28.30 11.93
N THR A 378 -13.99 27.79 13.09
CA THR A 378 -13.87 26.36 13.41
C THR A 378 -15.11 25.55 13.01
N GLU A 379 -16.31 26.07 13.30
CA GLU A 379 -17.57 25.30 13.19
C GLU A 379 -18.05 25.13 11.74
N MET A 380 -17.90 26.16 10.89
CA MET A 380 -18.25 26.08 9.47
C MET A 380 -17.42 25.04 8.67
N LYS A 381 -16.38 24.46 9.28
CA LYS A 381 -15.57 23.40 8.67
C LYS A 381 -16.20 22.01 8.85
N ALA A 382 -16.87 21.76 9.98
CA ALA A 382 -17.49 20.46 10.29
C ALA A 382 -18.74 20.19 9.43
N GLU A 383 -19.63 21.19 9.29
CA GLU A 383 -20.85 21.04 8.48
C GLU A 383 -20.56 20.86 6.98
N SER A 384 -19.40 21.33 6.50
CA SER A 384 -18.99 21.27 5.09
C SER A 384 -18.64 19.84 4.62
N GLU A 385 -18.17 18.98 5.53
CA GLU A 385 -17.84 17.59 5.18
C GLU A 385 -19.08 16.68 5.20
N ASN A 386 -20.01 16.91 6.13
CA ASN A 386 -21.18 16.04 6.32
C ASN A 386 -22.24 16.18 5.19
N ARG A 387 -22.19 17.26 4.39
CA ARG A 387 -23.07 17.48 3.22
C ARG A 387 -22.51 17.02 1.87
N ARG A 388 -21.45 16.19 1.85
CA ARG A 388 -20.87 15.60 0.61
C ARG A 388 -20.99 14.09 0.48
N THR A 389 -21.92 13.48 1.19
CA THR A 389 -22.32 12.07 1.08
C THR A 389 -23.30 11.82 -0.09
N HIS A 390 -22.92 12.22 -1.31
CA HIS A 390 -23.53 11.62 -2.52
C HIS A 390 -23.43 10.10 -2.39
N ARG A 391 -24.55 9.37 -2.57
CA ARG A 391 -24.61 7.91 -2.48
C ARG A 391 -23.54 7.26 -3.36
N ARG A 392 -22.42 6.87 -2.74
CA ARG A 392 -21.40 6.04 -3.41
C ARG A 392 -22.03 4.68 -3.68
N ASN A 393 -21.74 4.11 -4.85
CA ASN A 393 -22.18 2.75 -5.21
C ASN A 393 -21.82 1.78 -4.06
N PRO A 394 -22.77 0.97 -3.53
CA PRO A 394 -22.52 0.11 -2.37
C PRO A 394 -21.34 -0.84 -2.58
N ASN A 395 -21.10 -1.28 -3.82
CA ASN A 395 -19.96 -2.13 -4.16
C ASN A 395 -18.62 -1.37 -4.06
N ALA A 396 -18.59 -0.06 -4.33
CA ALA A 396 -17.41 0.78 -4.13
C ALA A 396 -17.14 1.04 -2.64
N SER A 397 -18.18 1.18 -1.82
CA SER A 397 -18.05 1.26 -0.36
C SER A 397 -17.49 -0.04 0.23
N ARG A 398 -18.11 -1.19 -0.10
CA ARG A 398 -17.61 -2.52 0.30
C ARG A 398 -16.18 -2.76 -0.18
N PHE A 399 -15.82 -2.38 -1.40
CA PHE A 399 -14.45 -2.49 -1.91
C PHE A 399 -13.45 -1.64 -1.10
N ALA A 400 -13.80 -0.42 -0.73
CA ALA A 400 -12.96 0.46 0.10
C ALA A 400 -12.85 0.00 1.56
N GLU A 401 -13.76 -0.84 2.03
CA GLU A 401 -13.79 -1.45 3.36
C GLU A 401 -12.93 -2.72 3.40
N VAL A 402 -13.21 -3.68 2.51
CA VAL A 402 -12.40 -4.90 2.32
C VAL A 402 -10.94 -4.56 1.99
N LYS A 403 -10.69 -3.51 1.19
CA LYS A 403 -9.33 -3.03 0.93
C LYS A 403 -8.62 -2.61 2.23
N ARG A 404 -9.28 -1.85 3.11
CA ARG A 404 -8.70 -1.41 4.39
C ARG A 404 -8.47 -2.58 5.35
N GLN A 405 -9.36 -3.57 5.38
CA GLN A 405 -9.15 -4.80 6.17
C GLN A 405 -7.91 -5.58 5.70
N LEU A 406 -7.74 -5.76 4.39
CA LEU A 406 -6.59 -6.47 3.81
C LEU A 406 -5.26 -5.71 4.00
N GLU A 407 -5.26 -4.40 3.79
CA GLU A 407 -4.07 -3.55 3.97
C GLU A 407 -3.68 -3.42 5.45
N GLY A 408 -4.65 -3.41 6.37
CA GLY A 408 -4.41 -3.36 7.81
C GLY A 408 -3.88 -4.66 8.41
N GLN A 409 -4.34 -5.83 7.95
CA GLN A 409 -4.00 -7.12 8.58
C GLN A 409 -2.84 -7.89 7.93
N ARG A 410 -2.51 -7.71 6.65
CA ARG A 410 -1.51 -8.57 5.95
C ARG A 410 -0.57 -7.82 4.99
N ALA A 411 0.20 -6.88 5.54
CA ALA A 411 1.15 -6.01 4.82
C ALA A 411 2.31 -6.69 4.04
N ARG A 412 2.39 -8.04 3.96
CA ARG A 412 3.52 -8.79 3.36
C ARG A 412 3.16 -9.79 2.25
N LEU A 413 1.96 -9.78 1.67
CA LEU A 413 1.60 -10.63 0.52
C LEU A 413 1.59 -9.88 -0.83
N ARG A 414 2.77 -9.51 -1.32
CA ARG A 414 2.98 -9.09 -2.72
C ARG A 414 3.37 -10.31 -3.57
N GLY A 415 2.51 -10.74 -4.50
CA GLY A 415 2.84 -11.79 -5.45
C GLY A 415 1.61 -12.43 -6.13
N PRO A 416 1.81 -13.40 -7.04
CA PRO A 416 0.74 -14.00 -7.85
C PRO A 416 -0.42 -14.60 -7.04
N ARG A 417 -0.15 -15.16 -5.85
CA ARG A 417 -1.19 -15.69 -4.92
C ARG A 417 -2.29 -14.66 -4.61
N LEU A 418 -1.96 -13.37 -4.51
CA LEU A 418 -2.95 -12.30 -4.26
C LEU A 418 -3.89 -12.08 -5.45
N HIS A 419 -3.41 -12.31 -6.67
CA HIS A 419 -4.20 -12.18 -7.90
C HIS A 419 -5.08 -13.42 -8.12
N ILE A 420 -4.58 -14.62 -7.79
CA ILE A 420 -5.33 -15.87 -7.85
C ILE A 420 -6.51 -15.83 -6.87
N LEU A 421 -6.27 -15.46 -5.61
CA LEU A 421 -7.33 -15.32 -4.60
C LEU A 421 -8.37 -14.25 -4.98
N LYS A 422 -7.95 -13.14 -5.61
CA LYS A 422 -8.90 -12.15 -6.16
C LYS A 422 -9.72 -12.70 -7.33
N ALA A 423 -9.11 -13.45 -8.25
CA ALA A 423 -9.83 -14.06 -9.36
C ALA A 423 -10.88 -15.06 -8.88
N GLN A 424 -10.54 -15.90 -7.89
CA GLN A 424 -11.46 -16.86 -7.28
C GLN A 424 -12.64 -16.18 -6.55
N LEU A 425 -12.43 -15.01 -5.94
CA LEU A 425 -13.47 -14.20 -5.29
C LEU A 425 -14.36 -13.38 -6.24
N TYR A 426 -14.05 -13.37 -7.54
CA TYR A 426 -14.86 -12.70 -8.57
C TYR A 426 -15.37 -13.66 -9.66
N ALA A 427 -15.14 -14.97 -9.50
CA ALA A 427 -15.89 -15.97 -10.26
C ALA A 427 -17.37 -15.91 -9.83
N PRO A 428 -18.34 -16.06 -10.75
CA PRO A 428 -19.73 -16.26 -10.37
C PRO A 428 -19.85 -17.54 -9.53
N SER A 429 -20.73 -17.50 -8.53
CA SER A 429 -21.01 -18.68 -7.70
C SER A 429 -21.94 -19.63 -8.45
N ASP A 430 -21.38 -20.39 -9.38
CA ASP A 430 -22.09 -21.51 -10.02
C ASP A 430 -22.52 -22.49 -8.93
N GLY A 431 -23.83 -22.68 -8.80
CA GLY A 431 -24.42 -23.49 -7.75
C GLY A 431 -24.07 -24.97 -7.90
N SER A 432 -23.93 -25.66 -6.76
CA SER A 432 -23.78 -27.13 -6.66
C SER A 432 -22.61 -27.76 -7.44
N ARG A 433 -21.42 -27.78 -6.82
CA ARG A 433 -20.63 -29.02 -6.73
C ARG A 433 -19.59 -28.96 -5.60
N SER A 434 -19.77 -29.82 -4.60
CA SER A 434 -18.72 -30.17 -3.66
C SER A 434 -17.67 -31.04 -4.37
N PRO A 435 -16.37 -30.71 -4.31
CA PRO A 435 -15.33 -31.58 -4.85
C PRO A 435 -15.06 -32.72 -3.86
N SER A 436 -15.42 -33.95 -4.24
CA SER A 436 -14.86 -35.14 -3.62
C SER A 436 -13.35 -35.21 -3.91
N ILE A 437 -12.57 -35.63 -2.92
CA ILE A 437 -11.14 -35.88 -3.06
C ILE A 437 -10.98 -37.30 -3.63
N PRO A 438 -10.28 -37.50 -4.76
CA PRO A 438 -9.87 -38.84 -5.19
C PRO A 438 -8.70 -39.30 -4.30
N GLU A 439 -8.88 -40.43 -3.61
CA GLU A 439 -7.74 -41.20 -3.09
C GLU A 439 -7.21 -42.09 -4.21
N ASP A 440 -6.08 -41.72 -4.82
CA ASP A 440 -5.28 -42.65 -5.63
C ASP A 440 -3.86 -42.09 -5.88
N GLU A 441 -2.93 -42.37 -4.95
CA GLU A 441 -1.48 -42.39 -5.19
C GLU A 441 -0.76 -43.08 -4.00
N ARG A 442 -0.71 -44.42 -4.01
CA ARG A 442 0.12 -45.24 -3.11
C ARG A 442 1.00 -46.22 -3.91
N THR A 443 2.12 -45.72 -4.44
CA THR A 443 3.29 -46.51 -4.88
C THR A 443 4.57 -45.72 -4.63
#